data_AF-A0A4U0WRY3-F1
#
_entry.id   AF-A0A4U0WRY3-F1
#
_cell.length_a   1.000
_cell.length_b   1.000
_cell.length_c   1.000
_cell.angle_alpha   90.00
_cell.angle_beta   90.00
_cell.angle_gamma   90.00
#
_symmetry.space_group_name_H-M   'P 1'
#
loop_
_entity.id
_entity.type
_entity.pdbx_description
1 polymer ?
#
loop_
_entity_poly.entity_id
_entity_poly.type
_entity_poly.pdbx_seq_one_letter_code
_entity_poly.pdbx_strand_id
1 'polypeptide(L)'
;MRVHLVFRLLLESNWPAAERALKELQEATQTTAFEVPEPLRLLITYLRGVLHQAAGDTAAALSVFQSPSLILQAGTLKTSDSRNDLALLATLNTILIVRTGSHLNHKLASKLIAQVEPLCLSHPNKSLASALWLLRATGVSATEMAPTIIEVKQCLQRSLHAAKSVSNNQLVAYTMTLLTDRLFTKIIGEQAEKSARTMRALVGKTASSLWTCVADGMLADTLDGNGKSEEAARFRAEATRLTQELPKPLLEK
;
A
#
# COMPACT_ATOMS: atom_id res chain seq x y z
N MET A 1 -6.45 -11.56 19.68
CA MET A 1 -5.55 -12.52 18.97
C MET A 1 -5.92 -12.73 17.50
N ARG A 2 -7.18 -13.05 17.14
CA ARG A 2 -7.58 -13.33 15.74
C ARG A 2 -7.45 -12.15 14.75
N VAL A 3 -7.63 -10.90 15.20
CA VAL A 3 -7.44 -9.71 14.34
C VAL A 3 -6.01 -9.58 13.83
N HIS A 4 -5.02 -9.82 14.70
CA HIS A 4 -3.61 -9.76 14.32
C HIS A 4 -3.24 -10.85 13.31
N LEU A 5 -3.93 -12.01 13.35
CA LEU A 5 -3.78 -13.04 12.35
C LEU A 5 -4.27 -12.55 10.98
N VAL A 6 -5.44 -11.92 10.90
CA VAL A 6 -5.94 -11.33 9.63
C VAL A 6 -4.93 -10.31 9.09
N PHE A 7 -4.42 -9.40 9.94
CA PHE A 7 -3.39 -8.45 9.53
C PHE A 7 -2.15 -9.13 8.98
N ARG A 8 -1.62 -10.13 9.69
CA ARG A 8 -0.44 -10.86 9.26
C ARG A 8 -0.66 -11.53 7.90
N LEU A 9 -1.79 -12.21 7.72
CA LEU A 9 -2.11 -12.90 6.47
C LEU A 9 -2.26 -11.93 5.30
N LEU A 10 -2.84 -10.75 5.53
CA LEU A 10 -2.88 -9.67 4.53
C LEU A 10 -1.47 -9.16 4.19
N LEU A 11 -0.59 -8.99 5.18
CA LEU A 11 0.80 -8.58 4.94
C LEU A 11 1.60 -9.64 4.17
N GLU A 12 1.31 -10.92 4.42
CA GLU A 12 1.92 -12.05 3.72
C GLU A 12 1.35 -12.26 2.31
N SER A 13 0.31 -11.51 1.93
CA SER A 13 -0.43 -11.70 0.68
C SER A 13 -1.16 -13.05 0.59
N ASN A 14 -1.49 -13.64 1.75
CA ASN A 14 -2.29 -14.87 1.84
C ASN A 14 -3.79 -14.52 1.97
N TRP A 15 -4.35 -14.03 0.86
CA TRP A 15 -5.73 -13.53 0.80
C TRP A 15 -6.78 -14.60 1.15
N PRO A 16 -6.70 -15.85 0.65
CA PRO A 16 -7.70 -16.87 0.98
C PRO A 16 -7.73 -17.23 2.47
N ALA A 17 -6.57 -17.26 3.14
CA ALA A 17 -6.53 -17.46 4.59
C ALA A 17 -7.02 -16.23 5.35
N ALA A 18 -6.67 -15.02 4.89
CA ALA A 18 -7.14 -13.76 5.49
C ALA A 18 -8.66 -13.65 5.43
N GLU A 19 -9.27 -14.02 4.29
CA GLU A 19 -10.72 -14.02 4.09
C GLU A 19 -11.42 -14.99 5.05
N ARG A 20 -10.93 -16.24 5.15
CA ARG A 20 -11.46 -17.23 6.09
C ARG A 20 -11.36 -16.74 7.54
N ALA A 21 -10.18 -16.25 7.94
CA ALA A 21 -9.96 -15.74 9.29
C ALA A 21 -10.84 -14.52 9.60
N LEU A 22 -11.11 -13.65 8.62
CA LEU A 22 -12.02 -12.52 8.77
C LEU A 22 -13.48 -12.96 8.91
N LYS A 23 -13.91 -13.96 8.14
CA LYS A 23 -15.26 -14.54 8.24
C LYS A 23 -15.50 -15.18 9.60
N GLU A 24 -14.56 -16.00 10.07
CA GLU A 24 -14.62 -16.60 11.40
C GLU A 24 -14.64 -15.55 12.52
N LEU A 25 -13.91 -14.44 12.34
CA LEU A 25 -13.93 -13.31 13.27
C LEU A 25 -15.29 -12.62 13.28
N GLN A 26 -15.91 -12.42 12.11
CA GLN A 26 -17.25 -11.83 12.00
C GLN A 26 -18.33 -12.71 12.63
N GLU A 27 -18.30 -14.02 12.36
CA GLU A 27 -19.21 -15.00 12.97
C GLU A 27 -19.05 -15.04 14.50
N ALA A 28 -17.80 -15.02 14.99
CA ALA A 28 -17.54 -14.94 16.43
C ALA A 28 -18.11 -13.64 17.05
N THR A 29 -17.99 -12.50 16.36
CA THR A 29 -18.56 -11.24 16.86
C THR A 29 -20.08 -11.16 16.85
N GLN A 30 -20.75 -11.99 16.04
CA GLN A 30 -22.22 -12.05 15.97
C GLN A 30 -22.81 -13.04 16.98
N THR A 31 -22.06 -14.08 17.34
CA THR A 31 -22.50 -15.15 18.25
C THR A 31 -22.23 -14.83 19.72
N THR A 32 -21.37 -13.85 20.02
CA THR A 32 -21.08 -13.45 21.39
C THR A 32 -22.24 -12.69 22.02
N ALA A 33 -22.61 -13.08 23.25
CA ALA A 33 -23.61 -12.38 24.06
C ALA A 33 -23.15 -10.98 24.53
N PHE A 34 -21.87 -10.65 24.38
CA PHE A 34 -21.29 -9.37 24.78
C PHE A 34 -21.22 -8.38 23.62
N GLU A 35 -21.42 -7.10 23.91
CA GLU A 35 -21.25 -6.05 22.91
C GLU A 35 -19.78 -5.96 22.47
N VAL A 36 -19.55 -6.03 21.17
CA VAL A 36 -18.22 -5.91 20.59
C VAL A 36 -17.78 -4.44 20.64
N PRO A 37 -16.61 -4.13 21.24
CA PRO A 37 -16.10 -2.77 21.33
C PRO A 37 -16.04 -2.09 19.96
N GLU A 38 -16.43 -0.82 19.91
CA GLU A 38 -16.48 -0.07 18.66
C GLU A 38 -15.14 -0.06 17.87
N PRO A 39 -13.96 0.15 18.49
CA PRO A 39 -12.70 0.12 17.75
C PRO A 39 -12.46 -1.20 17.00
N LEU A 40 -12.90 -2.32 17.60
CA LEU A 40 -12.80 -3.63 16.97
C LEU A 40 -13.77 -3.76 15.78
N ARG A 41 -15.00 -3.25 15.89
CA ARG A 41 -15.97 -3.22 14.78
C ARG A 41 -15.46 -2.38 13.60
N LEU A 42 -14.87 -1.21 13.89
CA LEU A 42 -14.25 -0.34 12.88
C LEU A 42 -13.08 -1.04 12.19
N LEU A 43 -12.23 -1.71 12.96
CA LEU A 43 -11.07 -2.44 12.44
C LEU A 43 -11.47 -3.61 11.54
N ILE A 44 -12.49 -4.39 11.94
CA ILE A 44 -13.06 -5.48 11.11
C ILE A 44 -13.61 -4.91 9.79
N THR A 45 -14.32 -3.78 9.87
CA THR A 45 -14.88 -3.11 8.69
C THR A 45 -13.77 -2.64 7.74
N TYR A 46 -12.72 -2.01 8.29
CA TYR A 46 -11.57 -1.57 7.50
C TYR A 46 -10.84 -2.75 6.85
N LEU A 47 -10.57 -3.82 7.59
CA LEU A 47 -9.90 -5.03 7.09
C LEU A 47 -10.67 -5.69 5.94
N ARG A 48 -12.01 -5.66 5.97
CA ARG A 48 -12.84 -6.11 4.84
C ARG A 48 -12.58 -5.29 3.58
N GLY A 49 -12.49 -3.96 3.71
CA GLY A 49 -12.15 -3.09 2.57
C GLY A 49 -10.77 -3.39 2.00
N VAL A 50 -9.78 -3.60 2.87
CA VAL A 50 -8.42 -3.98 2.46
C VAL A 50 -8.42 -5.32 1.71
N LEU A 51 -9.20 -6.30 2.16
CA LEU A 51 -9.32 -7.61 1.49
C LEU A 51 -9.91 -7.46 0.08
N HIS A 52 -11.02 -6.72 -0.07
CA HIS A 52 -11.60 -6.45 -1.40
C HIS A 52 -10.59 -5.75 -2.32
N GLN A 53 -9.87 -4.74 -1.80
CA GLN A 53 -8.86 -4.04 -2.58
C GLN A 53 -7.71 -4.96 -2.99
N ALA A 54 -7.23 -5.81 -2.08
CA ALA A 54 -6.15 -6.76 -2.34
C ALA A 54 -6.56 -7.84 -3.36
N ALA A 55 -7.83 -8.24 -3.37
CA ALA A 55 -8.39 -9.14 -4.37
C ALA A 55 -8.64 -8.49 -5.74
N GLY A 56 -8.48 -7.16 -5.85
CA GLY A 56 -8.74 -6.40 -7.07
C GLY A 56 -10.20 -5.96 -7.26
N ASP A 57 -11.10 -6.27 -6.33
CA ASP A 57 -12.48 -5.76 -6.32
C ASP A 57 -12.52 -4.33 -5.76
N THR A 58 -12.14 -3.39 -6.63
CA THR A 58 -12.07 -1.97 -6.26
C THR A 58 -13.44 -1.35 -5.96
N ALA A 59 -14.52 -1.88 -6.54
CA ALA A 59 -15.87 -1.36 -6.32
C ALA A 59 -16.36 -1.70 -4.90
N ALA A 60 -16.24 -2.96 -4.50
CA ALA A 60 -16.57 -3.38 -3.13
C ALA A 60 -15.67 -2.69 -2.10
N ALA A 61 -14.37 -2.56 -2.39
CA ALA A 61 -13.43 -1.85 -1.53
C ALA A 61 -13.85 -0.39 -1.29
N LEU A 62 -14.22 0.34 -2.35
CA LEU A 62 -14.69 1.73 -2.25
C LEU A 62 -15.97 1.83 -1.42
N SER A 63 -16.93 0.93 -1.62
CA SER A 63 -18.17 0.91 -0.84
C SER A 63 -17.89 0.76 0.67
N VAL A 64 -16.89 -0.04 1.03
CA VAL A 64 -16.49 -0.21 2.43
C VAL A 64 -15.74 1.02 2.96
N PHE A 65 -14.74 1.53 2.24
CA PHE A 65 -13.93 2.67 2.71
C PHE A 65 -14.71 3.98 2.80
N GLN A 66 -15.78 4.12 2.02
CA GLN A 66 -16.66 5.29 2.03
C GLN A 66 -17.88 5.12 2.96
N SER A 67 -17.92 4.05 3.77
CA SER A 67 -19.00 3.84 4.72
C SER A 67 -19.00 4.92 5.83
N PRO A 68 -20.16 5.28 6.40
CA PRO A 68 -20.26 6.32 7.43
C PRO A 68 -19.35 6.10 8.66
N SER A 69 -18.93 4.86 8.91
CA SER A 69 -18.04 4.50 10.02
C SER A 69 -16.56 4.77 9.73
N LEU A 70 -16.16 4.92 8.47
CA LEU A 70 -14.77 5.09 8.02
C LEU A 70 -14.53 6.42 7.27
N ILE A 71 -15.54 7.28 7.15
CA ILE A 71 -15.35 8.62 6.60
C ILE A 71 -14.81 9.60 7.64
N LEU A 72 -13.97 10.53 7.21
CA LEU A 72 -13.48 11.63 8.04
C LEU A 72 -14.64 12.57 8.38
N GLN A 73 -14.91 12.74 9.67
CA GLN A 73 -15.92 13.68 10.16
C GLN A 73 -15.29 15.06 10.37
N ALA A 74 -15.97 16.11 9.93
CA ALA A 74 -15.52 17.48 10.15
C ALA A 74 -15.63 17.84 11.64
N GLY A 75 -14.54 18.31 12.26
CA GLY A 75 -14.54 18.88 13.61
C GLY A 75 -14.02 17.97 14.75
N THR A 76 -13.77 16.68 14.53
CA THR A 76 -13.32 15.71 15.56
C THR A 76 -11.79 15.48 15.60
N LEU A 77 -11.01 16.30 14.89
CA LEU A 77 -9.61 16.02 14.53
C LEU A 77 -8.57 16.42 15.59
N LYS A 78 -8.98 16.69 16.83
CA LYS A 78 -8.07 17.23 17.87
C LYS A 78 -7.29 16.16 18.63
N THR A 79 -7.64 14.88 18.50
CA THR A 79 -6.95 13.76 19.16
C THR A 79 -6.85 12.54 18.24
N SER A 80 -5.74 11.79 18.34
CA SER A 80 -5.55 10.50 17.68
C SER A 80 -6.50 9.47 18.31
N ASP A 81 -7.73 9.45 17.82
CA ASP A 81 -8.70 8.40 18.12
C ASP A 81 -8.58 7.30 17.06
N SER A 82 -8.73 6.03 17.48
CA SER A 82 -8.65 4.85 16.60
C SER A 82 -9.60 4.97 15.41
N ARG A 83 -10.74 5.65 15.58
CA ARG A 83 -11.68 5.97 14.49
C ARG A 83 -11.06 6.90 13.45
N ASN A 84 -10.43 7.99 13.89
CA ASN A 84 -9.80 8.97 13.00
C ASN A 84 -8.63 8.34 12.23
N ASP A 85 -7.82 7.51 12.89
CA ASP A 85 -6.71 6.79 12.27
C ASP A 85 -7.22 5.85 11.16
N LEU A 86 -8.26 5.07 11.44
CA LEU A 86 -8.87 4.18 10.45
C LEU A 86 -9.55 4.94 9.32
N ALA A 87 -10.17 6.09 9.60
CA ALA A 87 -10.77 6.94 8.58
C ALA A 87 -9.71 7.60 7.67
N LEU A 88 -8.56 8.00 8.23
CA LEU A 88 -7.41 8.48 7.45
C LEU A 88 -6.89 7.38 6.53
N LEU A 89 -6.69 6.17 7.06
CA LEU A 89 -6.26 5.03 6.26
C LEU A 89 -7.28 4.71 5.15
N ALA A 90 -8.57 4.58 5.48
CA ALA A 90 -9.63 4.35 4.50
C ALA A 90 -9.67 5.42 3.40
N THR A 91 -9.41 6.68 3.76
CA THR A 91 -9.32 7.78 2.78
C THR A 91 -8.10 7.63 1.88
N LEU A 92 -6.92 7.28 2.41
CA LEU A 92 -5.71 7.00 1.62
C LEU A 92 -5.93 5.81 0.66
N ASN A 93 -6.58 4.75 1.13
CA ASN A 93 -6.96 3.60 0.29
C ASN A 93 -7.95 4.00 -0.81
N THR A 94 -8.95 4.83 -0.49
CA THR A 94 -9.88 5.39 -1.49
C THR A 94 -9.13 6.16 -2.57
N ILE A 95 -8.19 7.02 -2.19
CA ILE A 95 -7.36 7.77 -3.14
C ILE A 95 -6.57 6.83 -4.06
N LEU A 96 -5.95 5.78 -3.50
CA LEU A 96 -5.19 4.79 -4.27
C LEU A 96 -6.04 4.09 -5.35
N ILE A 97 -7.34 3.93 -5.11
CA ILE A 97 -8.27 3.34 -6.07
C ILE A 97 -8.71 4.37 -7.12
N VAL A 98 -9.19 5.54 -6.68
CA VAL A 98 -9.81 6.53 -7.59
C VAL A 98 -8.80 7.34 -8.40
N ARG A 99 -7.49 7.31 -8.06
CA ARG A 99 -6.43 8.03 -8.78
C ARG A 99 -6.20 7.55 -10.22
N THR A 100 -6.71 6.39 -10.62
CA THR A 100 -6.51 5.90 -11.99
C THR A 100 -7.23 6.84 -12.97
N GLY A 101 -6.55 7.33 -14.01
CA GLY A 101 -7.11 8.34 -14.93
C GLY A 101 -8.36 7.89 -15.69
N SER A 102 -8.58 6.57 -15.81
CA SER A 102 -9.81 5.97 -16.36
C SER A 102 -10.98 5.93 -15.37
N HIS A 103 -10.76 6.26 -14.11
CA HIS A 103 -11.79 6.21 -13.08
C HIS A 103 -12.65 7.49 -13.10
N LEU A 104 -13.98 7.32 -13.10
CA LEU A 104 -14.95 8.42 -13.16
C LEU A 104 -14.72 9.49 -12.08
N ASN A 105 -14.23 9.06 -10.91
CA ASN A 105 -13.96 9.93 -9.77
C ASN A 105 -12.50 10.38 -9.65
N HIS A 106 -11.72 10.43 -10.73
CA HIS A 106 -10.32 10.85 -10.67
C HIS A 106 -10.13 12.22 -9.97
N LYS A 107 -11.02 13.18 -10.22
CA LYS A 107 -11.02 14.52 -9.58
C LYS A 107 -11.25 14.48 -8.07
N LEU A 108 -11.82 13.39 -7.53
CA LEU A 108 -11.98 13.22 -6.09
C LEU A 108 -10.62 13.02 -5.40
N ALA A 109 -9.65 12.40 -6.08
CA ALA A 109 -8.33 12.13 -5.52
C ALA A 109 -7.63 13.40 -5.01
N SER A 110 -7.61 14.46 -5.83
CA SER A 110 -6.97 15.74 -5.47
C SER A 110 -7.66 16.43 -4.29
N LYS A 111 -9.00 16.38 -4.24
CA LYS A 111 -9.78 16.93 -3.12
C LYS A 111 -9.49 16.20 -1.80
N LEU A 112 -9.50 14.86 -1.85
CA LEU A 112 -9.19 14.03 -0.68
C LEU A 112 -7.75 14.25 -0.21
N ILE A 113 -6.79 14.39 -1.13
CA ILE A 113 -5.40 14.70 -0.75
C ILE A 113 -5.29 16.02 0.00
N ALA A 114 -5.98 17.07 -0.47
CA ALA A 114 -5.97 18.37 0.19
C ALA A 114 -6.56 18.30 1.61
N GLN A 115 -7.56 17.44 1.81
CA GLN A 115 -8.18 17.22 3.11
C GLN A 115 -7.27 16.46 4.08
N VAL A 116 -6.64 15.37 3.64
CA VAL A 116 -5.88 14.48 4.54
C VAL A 116 -4.44 14.92 4.79
N GLU A 117 -3.85 15.72 3.89
CA GLU A 117 -2.46 16.16 4.01
C GLU A 117 -2.13 16.79 5.36
N PRO A 118 -2.83 17.85 5.84
CA PRO A 118 -2.49 18.47 7.12
C PRO A 118 -2.63 17.48 8.29
N LEU A 119 -3.56 16.53 8.19
CA LEU A 119 -3.84 15.54 9.23
C LEU A 119 -2.72 14.50 9.31
N CYS A 120 -2.30 13.95 8.17
CA CYS A 120 -1.22 12.98 8.11
C CYS A 120 0.13 13.58 8.52
N LEU A 121 0.41 14.85 8.18
CA LEU A 121 1.69 15.50 8.51
C LEU A 121 1.81 15.89 9.98
N SER A 122 0.72 16.33 10.59
CA SER A 122 0.67 16.66 12.02
C SER A 122 0.53 15.43 12.93
N HIS A 123 0.20 14.26 12.36
CA HIS A 123 -0.02 13.04 13.14
C HIS A 123 1.23 12.60 13.95
N PRO A 124 1.05 12.06 15.17
CA PRO A 124 2.14 11.48 15.96
C PRO A 124 2.80 10.29 15.26
N ASN A 125 1.99 9.40 14.67
CA ASN A 125 2.50 8.26 13.90
C ASN A 125 3.00 8.71 12.51
N LYS A 126 4.31 8.78 12.34
CA LYS A 126 4.97 9.18 11.08
C LYS A 126 4.80 8.16 9.94
N SER A 127 4.25 6.97 10.19
CA SER A 127 3.85 6.04 9.13
C SER A 127 2.79 6.65 8.20
N LEU A 128 1.85 7.45 8.74
CA LEU A 128 0.83 8.13 7.93
C LEU A 128 1.45 9.21 7.04
N ALA A 129 2.39 9.99 7.57
CA ALA A 129 3.15 10.96 6.79
C ALA A 129 3.95 10.27 5.67
N SER A 130 4.61 9.14 5.95
CA SER A 130 5.32 8.35 4.93
C SER A 130 4.38 7.83 3.84
N ALA A 131 3.22 7.27 4.21
CA ALA A 131 2.22 6.80 3.26
C ALA A 131 1.69 7.92 2.36
N LEU A 132 1.44 9.12 2.90
CA LEU A 132 1.05 10.29 2.13
C LEU A 132 2.12 10.69 1.11
N TRP A 133 3.39 10.75 1.53
CA TRP A 133 4.49 11.11 0.65
C TRP A 133 4.69 10.08 -0.48
N LEU A 134 4.49 8.78 -0.19
CA LEU A 134 4.48 7.74 -1.22
C LEU A 134 3.38 7.97 -2.25
N LEU A 135 2.16 8.24 -1.76
CA LEU A 135 1.01 8.50 -2.63
C LEU A 135 1.27 9.68 -3.57
N ARG A 136 1.88 10.75 -3.06
CA ARG A 136 2.30 11.91 -3.87
C ARG A 136 3.34 11.55 -4.93
N ALA A 137 4.33 10.73 -4.58
CA ALA A 137 5.33 10.26 -5.53
C ALA A 137 4.73 9.43 -6.69
N THR A 138 3.51 8.91 -6.53
CA THR A 138 2.79 8.22 -7.62
C THR A 138 2.08 9.15 -8.61
N GLY A 139 2.15 10.47 -8.42
CA GLY A 139 1.50 11.47 -9.29
C GLY A 139 0.19 12.03 -8.74
N VAL A 140 -0.24 11.60 -7.54
CA VAL A 140 -1.45 12.15 -6.92
C VAL A 140 -1.10 13.44 -6.18
N SER A 141 -1.56 14.57 -6.71
CA SER A 141 -1.36 15.88 -6.09
C SER A 141 -2.69 16.63 -5.93
N ALA A 142 -2.69 17.61 -5.02
CA ALA A 142 -3.78 18.56 -4.85
C ALA A 142 -3.88 19.47 -6.08
N THR A 143 -2.74 19.74 -6.73
CA THR A 143 -2.67 20.40 -8.02
C THR A 143 -2.81 19.33 -9.10
N GLU A 144 -3.71 19.50 -10.07
CA GLU A 144 -3.90 18.55 -11.19
C GLU A 144 -2.68 18.48 -12.15
N MET A 145 -1.53 19.02 -11.74
CA MET A 145 -0.28 19.02 -12.47
C MET A 145 0.57 17.79 -12.10
N ALA A 146 1.15 17.14 -13.11
CA ALA A 146 2.07 16.04 -12.89
C ALA A 146 3.34 16.55 -12.17
N PRO A 147 3.80 15.84 -11.11
CA PRO A 147 5.01 16.25 -10.40
C PRO A 147 6.25 16.05 -11.27
N THR A 148 7.19 16.98 -11.16
CA THR A 148 8.52 16.86 -11.76
C THR A 148 9.32 15.73 -11.10
N ILE A 149 10.34 15.23 -11.80
CA ILE A 149 11.26 14.20 -11.25
C ILE A 149 11.91 14.67 -9.94
N ILE A 150 12.21 15.97 -9.83
CA ILE A 150 12.79 16.57 -8.62
C ILE A 150 11.82 16.46 -7.45
N GLU A 151 10.54 16.82 -7.66
CA GLU A 151 9.50 16.73 -6.64
C GLU A 151 9.22 15.28 -6.22
N VAL A 152 9.19 14.35 -7.19
CA VAL A 152 9.05 12.91 -6.91
C VAL A 152 10.21 12.44 -6.02
N LYS A 153 11.44 12.79 -6.35
CA LYS A 153 12.63 12.45 -5.54
C LYS A 153 12.53 13.01 -4.13
N GLN A 154 12.11 14.26 -3.97
CA GLN A 154 11.93 14.87 -2.65
C GLN A 154 10.84 14.17 -1.83
N CYS A 155 9.71 13.83 -2.45
CA CYS A 155 8.63 13.07 -1.80
C CYS A 155 9.14 11.71 -1.30
N LEU A 156 9.86 10.97 -2.15
CA LEU A 156 10.43 9.67 -1.79
C LEU A 156 11.44 9.77 -0.65
N GLN A 157 12.30 10.80 -0.65
CA GLN A 157 13.24 11.05 0.44
C GLN A 157 12.53 11.33 1.76
N ARG A 158 11.47 12.17 1.73
CA ARG A 158 10.64 12.47 2.92
C ARG A 158 9.92 11.22 3.43
N SER A 159 9.36 10.41 2.53
CA SER A 159 8.76 9.12 2.91
C SER A 159 9.78 8.21 3.60
N LEU A 160 10.96 8.04 2.99
CA LEU A 160 11.99 7.14 3.50
C LEU A 160 12.48 7.57 4.89
N HIS A 161 12.66 8.88 5.10
CA HIS A 161 13.04 9.42 6.40
C HIS A 161 11.96 9.15 7.46
N ALA A 162 10.70 9.43 7.14
CA ALA A 162 9.57 9.19 8.05
C ALA A 162 9.36 7.70 8.36
N ALA A 163 9.56 6.80 7.40
CA ALA A 163 9.46 5.36 7.60
C ALA A 163 10.58 4.83 8.51
N LYS A 164 11.81 5.32 8.32
CA LYS A 164 12.97 4.95 9.15
C LYS A 164 12.85 5.43 10.59
N SER A 165 12.31 6.62 10.82
CA SER A 165 12.19 7.18 12.19
C SER A 165 11.23 6.38 13.08
N VAL A 166 10.31 5.62 12.48
CA VAL A 166 9.38 4.72 13.18
C VAL A 166 9.71 3.24 12.95
N SER A 167 10.89 2.93 12.41
CA SER A 167 11.36 1.56 12.14
C SER A 167 10.39 0.71 11.31
N ASN A 168 9.63 1.34 10.40
CA ASN A 168 8.67 0.64 9.54
C ASN A 168 9.37 0.11 8.27
N ASN A 169 9.87 -1.13 8.37
CA ASN A 169 10.63 -1.77 7.29
C ASN A 169 9.81 -1.99 6.01
N GLN A 170 8.49 -2.17 6.11
CA GLN A 170 7.62 -2.33 4.94
C GLN A 170 7.54 -1.03 4.14
N LEU A 171 7.29 0.10 4.81
CA LEU A 171 7.28 1.40 4.15
C LEU A 171 8.66 1.77 3.57
N VAL A 172 9.75 1.38 4.24
CA VAL A 172 11.10 1.52 3.69
C VAL A 172 11.25 0.71 2.40
N ALA A 173 10.83 -0.56 2.39
CA ALA A 173 10.89 -1.42 1.21
C ALA A 173 10.06 -0.83 0.06
N TYR A 174 8.79 -0.47 0.29
CA TYR A 174 7.90 0.07 -0.73
C TYR A 174 8.38 1.43 -1.27
N THR A 175 8.95 2.27 -0.41
CA THR A 175 9.57 3.54 -0.84
C THR A 175 10.77 3.30 -1.74
N MET A 176 11.61 2.32 -1.41
CA MET A 176 12.74 1.95 -2.24
C MET A 176 12.30 1.35 -3.58
N THR A 177 11.24 0.53 -3.59
CA THR A 177 10.65 0.03 -4.85
C THR A 177 10.21 1.16 -5.75
N LEU A 178 9.42 2.12 -5.25
CA LEU A 178 8.98 3.25 -6.05
C LEU A 178 10.14 4.17 -6.48
N LEU A 179 11.16 4.31 -5.65
CA LEU A 179 12.36 5.06 -6.00
C LEU A 179 13.13 4.41 -7.14
N THR A 180 13.34 3.08 -7.07
CA THR A 180 13.97 2.32 -8.14
C THR A 180 13.16 2.44 -9.43
N ASP A 181 11.83 2.28 -9.36
CA ASP A 181 10.94 2.41 -10.51
C ASP A 181 11.04 3.80 -11.17
N ARG A 182 10.94 4.87 -10.39
CA ARG A 182 10.85 6.23 -10.94
C ARG A 182 12.18 6.81 -11.39
N LEU A 183 13.29 6.41 -10.78
CA LEU A 183 14.59 7.06 -11.01
C LEU A 183 15.59 6.20 -11.78
N PHE A 184 15.40 4.87 -11.84
CA PHE A 184 16.40 3.95 -12.38
C PHE A 184 15.88 2.98 -13.45
N THR A 185 14.56 2.91 -13.69
CA THR A 185 14.01 2.08 -14.76
C THR A 185 14.53 2.55 -16.12
N LYS A 186 14.97 1.58 -16.96
CA LYS A 186 15.63 1.80 -18.27
C LYS A 186 16.99 2.51 -18.21
N ILE A 187 17.57 2.69 -17.02
CA ILE A 187 18.95 3.16 -16.88
C ILE A 187 19.87 1.93 -16.80
N ILE A 188 20.83 1.85 -17.72
CA ILE A 188 21.88 0.83 -17.71
C ILE A 188 23.05 1.37 -16.89
N GLY A 189 23.54 0.57 -15.94
CA GLY A 189 24.71 0.93 -15.14
C GLY A 189 24.71 0.37 -13.71
N GLU A 190 25.86 0.48 -13.06
CA GLU A 190 26.10 -0.09 -11.73
C GLU A 190 25.21 0.50 -10.64
N GLN A 191 24.88 1.80 -10.73
CA GLN A 191 24.04 2.46 -9.75
C GLN A 191 22.59 1.97 -9.79
N ALA A 192 22.05 1.73 -10.99
CA ALA A 192 20.72 1.17 -11.18
C ALA A 192 20.65 -0.27 -10.64
N GLU A 193 21.66 -1.09 -10.94
CA GLU A 193 21.75 -2.46 -10.41
C GLU A 193 21.87 -2.49 -8.89
N LYS A 194 22.75 -1.67 -8.31
CA LYS A 194 22.92 -1.59 -6.85
C LYS A 194 21.61 -1.17 -6.16
N SER A 195 20.89 -0.22 -6.75
CA SER A 195 19.58 0.23 -6.28
C SER A 195 18.57 -0.93 -6.32
N ALA A 196 18.46 -1.63 -7.45
CA ALA A 196 17.54 -2.76 -7.63
C ALA A 196 17.84 -3.93 -6.68
N ARG A 197 19.12 -4.28 -6.48
CA ARG A 197 19.53 -5.32 -5.51
C ARG A 197 19.20 -4.93 -4.07
N THR A 198 19.43 -3.66 -3.70
CA THR A 198 19.11 -3.16 -2.36
C THR A 198 17.60 -3.19 -2.11
N MET A 199 16.82 -2.73 -3.10
CA MET A 199 15.36 -2.80 -3.10
C MET A 199 14.88 -4.23 -2.91
N ARG A 200 15.40 -5.19 -3.70
CA ARG A 200 15.04 -6.60 -3.59
C ARG A 200 15.37 -7.20 -2.24
N ALA A 201 16.52 -6.87 -1.67
CA ALA A 201 16.92 -7.31 -0.33
C ALA A 201 16.01 -6.76 0.78
N LEU A 202 15.53 -5.52 0.65
CA LEU A 202 14.57 -4.94 1.59
C LEU A 202 13.19 -5.60 1.46
N VAL A 203 12.73 -5.81 0.22
CA VAL A 203 11.46 -6.50 -0.05
C VAL A 203 11.52 -7.96 0.41
N GLY A 204 12.64 -8.65 0.27
CA GLY A 204 12.80 -10.03 0.75
C GLY A 204 12.72 -10.17 2.28
N LYS A 205 12.87 -9.07 3.02
CA LYS A 205 12.60 -9.03 4.47
C LYS A 205 11.12 -8.79 4.79
N THR A 206 10.33 -8.39 3.80
CA THR A 206 8.87 -8.35 3.91
C THR A 206 8.35 -9.75 3.58
N ALA A 207 7.34 -10.20 4.32
CA ALA A 207 6.76 -11.53 4.09
C ALA A 207 5.78 -11.56 2.90
N SER A 208 5.75 -10.52 2.05
CA SER A 208 4.77 -10.38 0.96
C SER A 208 5.26 -11.06 -0.33
N SER A 209 4.55 -12.10 -0.76
CA SER A 209 4.80 -12.74 -2.06
C SER A 209 4.55 -11.79 -3.24
N LEU A 210 3.51 -10.95 -3.15
CA LEU A 210 3.19 -9.94 -4.17
C LEU A 210 4.35 -8.98 -4.40
N TRP A 211 4.86 -8.34 -3.34
CA TRP A 211 5.96 -7.40 -3.48
C TRP A 211 7.26 -8.08 -3.88
N THR A 212 7.48 -9.32 -3.42
CA THR A 212 8.61 -10.14 -3.84
C THR A 212 8.60 -10.35 -5.36
N CYS A 213 7.45 -10.72 -5.92
CA CYS A 213 7.27 -10.86 -7.36
C CYS A 213 7.59 -9.54 -8.11
N VAL A 214 7.08 -8.40 -7.64
CA VAL A 214 7.36 -7.09 -8.24
C VAL A 214 8.85 -6.77 -8.21
N ALA A 215 9.51 -6.99 -7.07
CA ALA A 215 10.94 -6.73 -6.90
C ALA A 215 11.81 -7.63 -7.78
N ASP A 216 11.45 -8.91 -7.92
CA ASP A 216 12.14 -9.87 -8.78
C ASP A 216 12.03 -9.48 -10.26
N GLY A 217 10.84 -9.08 -10.72
CA GLY A 217 10.64 -8.59 -12.08
C GLY A 217 11.49 -7.36 -12.39
N MET A 218 11.45 -6.34 -11.51
CA MET A 218 12.24 -5.11 -11.67
C MET A 218 13.75 -5.37 -11.66
N LEU A 219 14.23 -6.28 -10.79
CA LEU A 219 15.64 -6.66 -10.75
C LEU A 219 16.04 -7.39 -12.03
N ALA A 220 15.23 -8.33 -12.50
CA ALA A 220 15.50 -9.06 -13.74
C ALA A 220 15.64 -8.12 -14.95
N ASP A 221 14.75 -7.14 -15.08
CA ASP A 221 14.80 -6.16 -16.18
C ASP A 221 16.06 -5.29 -16.11
N THR A 222 16.48 -4.91 -14.89
CA THR A 222 17.73 -4.17 -14.68
C THR A 222 18.96 -5.02 -15.03
N LEU A 223 18.96 -6.31 -14.67
CA LEU A 223 20.06 -7.24 -14.96
C LEU A 223 20.19 -7.52 -16.47
N ASP A 224 19.07 -7.68 -17.17
CA ASP A 224 19.06 -7.83 -18.62
C ASP A 224 19.61 -6.59 -19.33
N GLY A 225 19.20 -5.40 -18.89
CA GLY A 225 19.76 -4.15 -19.42
C GLY A 225 21.28 -4.05 -19.24
N ASN A 226 21.82 -4.69 -18.20
CA ASN A 226 23.26 -4.77 -17.92
C ASN A 226 23.95 -6.01 -18.55
N GLY A 227 23.26 -6.79 -19.39
CA GLY A 227 23.83 -7.97 -20.06
C GLY A 227 23.97 -9.22 -19.19
N LYS A 228 23.33 -9.26 -18.01
CA LYS A 228 23.38 -10.39 -17.05
C LYS A 228 22.16 -11.31 -17.20
N SER A 229 21.86 -11.74 -18.42
CA SER A 229 20.60 -12.41 -18.74
C SER A 229 20.39 -13.77 -18.08
N GLU A 230 21.47 -14.50 -17.78
CA GLU A 230 21.33 -15.76 -17.04
C GLU A 230 20.83 -15.53 -15.60
N GLU A 231 21.35 -14.50 -14.92
CA GLU A 231 20.89 -14.12 -13.58
C GLU A 231 19.45 -13.58 -13.64
N ALA A 232 19.15 -12.75 -14.63
CA ALA A 232 17.80 -12.23 -14.86
C ALA A 232 16.76 -13.36 -15.05
N ALA A 233 17.10 -14.40 -15.81
CA ALA A 233 16.21 -15.54 -16.04
C ALA A 233 15.78 -16.25 -14.75
N ARG A 234 16.70 -16.37 -13.77
CA ARG A 234 16.39 -16.98 -12.46
C ARG A 234 15.37 -16.16 -11.69
N PHE A 235 15.55 -14.84 -11.64
CA PHE A 235 14.60 -13.95 -10.98
C PHE A 235 13.24 -13.90 -11.69
N ARG A 236 13.21 -13.96 -13.03
CA ARG A 236 11.93 -14.06 -13.75
C ARG A 236 11.19 -15.37 -13.52
N ALA A 237 11.91 -16.49 -13.47
CA ALA A 237 11.31 -17.78 -13.17
C ALA A 237 10.65 -17.76 -11.79
N GLU A 238 11.32 -17.18 -10.79
CA GLU A 238 10.76 -17.01 -9.45
C GLU A 238 9.56 -16.07 -9.42
N ALA A 239 9.63 -14.91 -10.08
CA ALA A 239 8.51 -13.99 -10.21
C ALA A 239 7.29 -14.67 -10.87
N THR A 240 7.52 -15.45 -11.93
CA THR A 240 6.45 -16.19 -12.64
C THR A 240 5.80 -17.23 -11.73
N ARG A 241 6.60 -17.96 -10.95
CA ARG A 241 6.10 -18.92 -9.96
C ARG A 241 5.20 -18.24 -8.92
N LEU A 242 5.67 -17.14 -8.33
CA LEU A 242 4.90 -16.38 -7.35
C LEU A 242 3.63 -15.76 -7.95
N THR A 243 3.68 -15.35 -9.22
CA THR A 243 2.53 -14.78 -9.94
C THR A 243 1.38 -15.78 -10.05
N GLN A 244 1.67 -17.08 -10.19
CA GLN A 244 0.63 -18.12 -10.26
C GLN A 244 -0.17 -18.27 -8.95
N GLU A 245 0.39 -17.81 -7.83
CA GLU A 245 -0.27 -17.81 -6.52
C GLU A 245 -1.11 -16.55 -6.27
N LEU A 246 -1.02 -15.54 -7.15
CA LEU A 246 -1.76 -14.28 -7.00
C LEU A 246 -3.21 -14.39 -7.51
N PRO A 247 -4.15 -13.61 -6.94
CA PRO A 247 -5.52 -13.53 -7.44
C PRO A 247 -5.60 -13.15 -8.91
N LYS A 248 -6.50 -13.82 -9.65
CA LYS A 248 -6.73 -13.57 -11.10
C LYS A 248 -6.92 -12.09 -11.47
N PRO A 249 -7.67 -11.27 -10.70
CA PRO A 249 -7.84 -9.85 -11.06
C PRO A 249 -6.55 -9.03 -11.05
N LEU A 250 -5.48 -9.53 -10.42
CA LEU A 250 -4.15 -8.90 -10.46
C LEU A 250 -3.32 -9.32 -11.68
N LEU A 251 -3.72 -10.38 -12.38
CA LEU A 251 -3.02 -10.92 -13.56
C LEU A 251 -3.48 -10.26 -14.87
N GLU A 252 -4.64 -9.61 -14.88
CA GLU A 252 -5.31 -9.09 -16.10
C GLU A 252 -4.99 -7.61 -16.40
N LYS A 253 -3.79 -7.11 -16.11
CA LYS A 253 -3.41 -5.71 -16.36
C LYS A 253 -2.34 -5.53 -17.42
#